data_AF-A0A6V8K5D0-F1
#
_entry.id   AF-A0A6V8K5D0-F1
#
_cell.length_a   1.000
_cell.length_b   1.000
_cell.length_c   1.000
_cell.angle_alpha   90.00
_cell.angle_beta   90.00
_cell.angle_gamma   90.00
#
_symmetry.space_group_name_H-M   'P 1'
#
loop_
_entity.id
_entity.type
_entity.pdbx_description
1 polymer ?
#
loop_
_entity_poly.entity_id
_entity_poly.type
_entity_poly.pdbx_seq_one_letter_code
_entity_poly.pdbx_strand_id
1 'polypeptide(L)' 'MPADQVFLDLEDAVAPLAKPDARKNVVAALNEGDWGGRTRVVRVNDLTTPWTYRDVVEVVEGRGRALTV' A
#
# COMPACT_ATOMS: atom_id res chain seq x y z
N MET A 1 -20.07 7.69 10.10
CA MET A 1 -19.34 6.78 11.01
C MET A 1 -17.88 6.73 10.55
N PRO A 2 -16.89 6.62 11.45
CA PRO A 2 -15.50 6.43 11.03
C PRO A 2 -15.34 5.10 10.27
N ALA A 3 -14.42 5.03 9.31
CA ALA A 3 -14.17 3.81 8.54
C ALA A 3 -13.47 2.77 9.42
N ASP A 4 -13.90 1.51 9.36
CA ASP A 4 -13.27 0.40 10.09
C ASP A 4 -11.93 -0.03 9.46
N GLN A 5 -11.80 0.16 8.15
CA GLN A 5 -10.65 -0.21 7.36
C GLN A 5 -10.36 0.85 6.28
N VAL A 6 -9.08 1.06 6.00
CA VAL A 6 -8.62 1.88 4.88
C VAL A 6 -7.73 1.03 4.02
N PHE A 7 -7.98 1.03 2.70
CA PHE A 7 -7.09 0.41 1.74
C PHE A 7 -6.34 1.48 0.94
N LEU A 8 -5.07 1.23 0.71
CA LEU A 8 -4.21 2.02 -0.16
C LEU A 8 -4.08 1.27 -1.49
N ASP A 9 -4.46 1.93 -2.58
CA ASP A 9 -4.57 1.27 -3.88
C ASP A 9 -3.30 1.45 -4.72
N LEU A 10 -2.78 0.35 -5.26
CA LEU A 10 -1.72 0.33 -6.27
C LEU A 10 -2.20 -0.18 -7.64
N GLU A 11 -3.45 -0.61 -7.74
CA GLU A 11 -4.01 -1.31 -8.90
C GLU A 11 -4.73 -0.34 -9.86
N ASP A 12 -6.07 -0.35 -9.88
CA ASP A 12 -6.87 0.30 -10.92
C ASP A 12 -6.86 1.83 -10.83
N ALA A 13 -6.72 2.38 -9.62
CA ALA A 13 -6.69 3.83 -9.43
C ALA A 13 -5.33 4.45 -9.78
N VAL A 14 -4.33 3.63 -10.14
CA VAL A 14 -2.96 4.08 -10.38
C VAL A 14 -2.53 3.75 -11.82
N ALA A 15 -2.30 4.81 -12.60
CA ALA A 15 -1.76 4.69 -13.94
C ALA A 15 -0.41 3.94 -13.93
N PRO A 16 -0.09 3.11 -14.95
CA PRO A 16 1.13 2.30 -14.97
C PRO A 16 2.43 3.06 -14.69
N LEU A 17 2.57 4.25 -15.27
CA LEU A 17 3.75 5.11 -15.07
C LEU A 17 3.86 5.67 -13.64
N ALA A 18 2.74 5.78 -12.92
CA ALA A 18 2.70 6.30 -11.56
C ALA A 18 2.92 5.21 -10.50
N LYS A 19 2.90 3.92 -10.86
CA LYS A 19 3.03 2.80 -9.90
C LYS A 19 4.31 2.86 -9.05
N PRO A 20 5.50 3.19 -9.59
CA PRO A 20 6.70 3.32 -8.77
C PRO A 20 6.60 4.39 -7.69
N ASP A 21 6.03 5.55 -8.00
CA ASP A 21 5.88 6.64 -7.03
C ASP A 21 4.70 6.38 -6.09
N ALA A 22 3.63 5.74 -6.57
CA ALA A 22 2.53 5.29 -5.73
C ALA A 22 3.01 4.33 -4.63
N ARG A 23 3.93 3.39 -4.93
CA ARG A 23 4.52 2.52 -3.90
C ARG A 23 5.25 3.30 -2.82
N LYS A 24 6.05 4.30 -3.18
CA LYS A 24 6.74 5.17 -2.20
C LYS A 24 5.74 5.92 -1.34
N ASN A 25 4.68 6.43 -1.94
CA ASN A 25 3.61 7.13 -1.21
C ASN A 25 2.88 6.20 -0.25
N VAL A 26 2.60 4.96 -0.67
CA VAL A 26 1.99 3.94 0.20
C VAL A 26 2.90 3.62 1.39
N VAL A 27 4.20 3.42 1.15
CA VAL A 27 5.18 3.18 2.23
C VAL A 27 5.24 4.35 3.20
N ALA A 28 5.32 5.59 2.71
CA ALA A 28 5.31 6.78 3.54
C ALA A 28 4.01 6.88 4.35
N ALA A 29 2.85 6.66 3.71
CA ALA A 29 1.55 6.69 4.36
C ALA A 29 1.43 5.63 5.46
N LEU A 30 1.96 4.41 5.25
CA LEU A 30 1.97 3.34 6.26
C LEU A 30 2.84 3.70 7.48
N ASN A 31 3.93 4.44 7.28
CA ASN A 31 4.88 4.79 8.35
C ASN A 31 4.49 6.08 9.10
N GLU A 32 3.93 7.07 8.41
CA GLU A 32 3.73 8.42 8.92
C GLU A 32 2.25 8.77 9.15
N GLY A 33 1.33 7.99 8.60
CA GLY A 33 -0.10 8.28 8.66
C GLY A 33 -0.71 8.05 10.05
N ASP A 34 -1.55 8.99 10.49
CA ASP A 34 -2.42 8.79 11.66
C ASP A 34 -3.66 7.97 11.27
N TRP A 35 -3.51 6.65 11.35
CA TRP A 35 -4.58 5.70 11.08
C TRP A 35 -5.45 5.41 12.30
N GLY A 36 -5.12 5.94 13.49
CA GLY A 36 -5.77 5.52 14.74
C GLY A 36 -5.85 4.00 14.90
N GLY A 37 -6.98 3.49 15.39
CA GLY A 37 -7.24 2.05 15.54
C GLY A 37 -7.68 1.32 14.26
N ARG A 38 -7.57 1.95 13.09
CA ARG A 38 -8.10 1.40 11.83
C ARG A 38 -7.14 0.40 11.20
N THR A 39 -7.72 -0.64 10.62
CA THR A 39 -6.97 -1.64 9.86
C THR A 39 -6.51 -1.02 8.54
N ARG A 40 -5.21 -1.18 8.22
CA ARG A 40 -4.62 -0.69 6.97
C ARG A 40 -4.41 -1.87 6.04
N VAL A 41 -4.87 -1.72 4.80
CA VAL A 41 -4.69 -2.73 3.75
C VAL A 41 -4.02 -2.07 2.56
N VAL A 42 -3.23 -2.83 1.82
CA VAL A 42 -2.69 -2.40 0.53
C VAL A 42 -3.25 -3.32 -0.54
N ARG A 43 -3.91 -2.77 -1.55
CA ARG A 43 -4.32 -3.51 -2.74
C ARG A 43 -3.15 -3.49 -3.73
N VAL A 44 -2.52 -4.64 -3.90
CA VAL A 44 -1.44 -4.85 -4.87
C VAL A 44 -2.03 -5.13 -6.26
N ASN A 45 -1.22 -4.98 -7.30
CA ASN A 45 -1.64 -5.34 -8.66
C ASN A 45 -1.86 -6.86 -8.82
N ASP A 46 -2.68 -7.24 -9.79
CA ASP A 46 -2.88 -8.63 -10.22
C ASP A 46 -1.56 -9.37 -10.52
N LEU A 47 -1.45 -10.62 -10.06
CA LEU A 47 -0.25 -11.48 -10.11
C LEU A 47 0.32 -11.68 -11.52
N THR A 48 -0.50 -11.52 -12.56
CA THR A 48 -0.07 -11.64 -13.96
C THR A 48 0.66 -10.39 -14.47
N THR A 49 0.62 -9.27 -13.72
CA THR A 49 1.29 -8.03 -14.07
C THR A 49 2.74 -7.99 -13.58
N PRO A 50 3.63 -7.22 -14.23
CA PRO A 50 5.01 -7.07 -13.77
C PRO A 50 5.15 -6.28 -12.45
N TRP A 51 4.06 -5.72 -11.92
CA TRP A 51 4.09 -4.79 -10.80
C TRP A 51 3.99 -5.49 -9.44
N THR A 52 3.23 -6.58 -9.35
CA THR A 52 2.86 -7.24 -8.09
C THR A 52 4.04 -7.63 -7.23
N TYR A 53 5.09 -8.19 -7.84
CA TYR A 53 6.29 -8.57 -7.11
C TYR A 53 6.90 -7.37 -6.38
N ARG A 54 7.02 -6.23 -7.07
CA ARG A 54 7.58 -5.01 -6.49
C ARG A 54 6.62 -4.35 -5.52
N ASP A 55 5.31 -4.44 -5.74
CA ASP A 55 4.31 -3.96 -4.78
C ASP A 55 4.43 -4.69 -3.45
N VAL A 56 4.54 -6.02 -3.46
CA VAL A 56 4.73 -6.80 -2.23
C VAL A 56 6.08 -6.46 -1.60
N VAL A 57 7.18 -6.61 -2.34
CA VAL A 57 8.53 -6.45 -1.77
C VAL A 57 8.77 -5.04 -1.25
N GLU A 58 8.55 -4.00 -2.06
CA GLU A 58 8.86 -2.62 -1.65
C GLU A 58 7.95 -2.15 -0.50
N VAL A 59 6.68 -2.54 -0.51
CA VAL A 59 5.80 -2.25 0.63
C VAL A 59 6.31 -2.98 1.86
N VAL A 60 6.55 -4.31 1.76
CA VAL A 60 6.97 -5.16 2.88
C VAL A 60 8.29 -4.74 3.52
N GLU A 61 9.26 -4.35 2.72
CA GLU A 61 10.58 -3.89 3.18
C GLU A 61 10.54 -2.45 3.68
N GLY A 62 9.78 -1.57 3.01
CA GLY A 62 9.74 -0.15 3.33
C GLY A 62 8.90 0.19 4.57
N ARG A 63 7.99 -0.70 4.98
CA ARG A 63 7.16 -0.50 6.16
C ARG A 63 7.93 -0.81 7.44
N GLY A 64 7.81 0.07 8.44
CA GLY A 64 8.34 -0.15 9.78
C GLY A 64 7.61 -1.28 10.52
N ARG A 65 7.77 -1.37 11.85
CA ARG A 65 7.21 -2.43 12.72
C ARG A 65 5.67 -2.49 12.81
N ALA A 66 4.96 -1.83 11.89
CA ALA A 66 3.56 -1.45 11.97
C ALA A 66 2.61 -2.31 11.12
N LEU A 67 3.02 -3.49 10.64
CA LEU A 67 2.04 -4.48 10.18
C LEU A 67 1.73 -5.53 11.23
N THR A 68 0.47 -5.53 11.65
CA THR A 68 -0.21 -6.74 12.09
C THR A 68 -0.71 -7.42 10.82
N VAL A 69 -0.15 -8.59 10.50
CA VAL A 69 -0.75 -9.51 9.52
C VAL A 69 -1.95 -10.21 10.13
#